data_AF-A0A6L3GNK7-F1
#
_entry.id   AF-A0A6L3GNK7-F1
#
_cell.length_a   1.000
_cell.length_b   1.000
_cell.length_c   1.000
_cell.angle_alpha   90.00
_cell.angle_beta   90.00
_cell.angle_gamma   90.00
#
_symmetry.space_group_name_H-M   'P 1'
#
loop_
_entity.id
_entity.type
_entity.pdbx_description
1 polymer ?
#
loop_
_entity_poly.entity_id
_entity_poly.type
_entity_poly.pdbx_seq_one_letter_code
_entity_poly.pdbx_strand_id
1 'polypeptide(L)'
;MNTSQQKIYNYFEREPELKVLFIFNDVFLADELSVVEWKAGYRYVDFKGDWFTTKYKLDTEWADEKVILYFHQPSPLQIKSLQEKFPLLDLLVANMEYHHQDYAAYMQQYGLPSNMTLFVEKNIQQLQSDRMLRLLQSHYADGSISIDVAVRAFLSSYFQQQRVLDWDYIILRILLQGCSSERSRQTDFYSRLKVAPMVKAALDERLKSIFGCTVDLNTEAKVEKLIQVLKYNSIVQNLAPVNADNYKTNRIADSLALQQMNRILELALSSSKTAAALQEVMIELGSDIHDDELIKWYGTEADYYFLPDQLCIPILRTLMEHSIATEPQKVINRLEELIIKHSGNEDLNIVMDYNLLVARFYEGALSLGSLTLNTPDEYLECYRNVYYLTDQLYRLSIENYYKISPSIVLYETIQKVKYALDIYYAKLCNRINLEWIHCVKESGGLSSVHALRQENFYENQIKPIQKKVVVIISDALRYEVAQELIG
;
A
#
# COMPACT_ATOMS: atom_id res chain seq x y z
N MET A 1 -16.45 -30.40 -17.86
CA MET A 1 -15.36 -31.38 -18.02
C MET A 1 -14.07 -30.69 -17.65
N ASN A 2 -13.25 -31.32 -16.82
CA ASN A 2 -11.95 -30.78 -16.43
C ASN A 2 -10.93 -30.98 -17.56
N THR A 3 -9.98 -30.05 -17.76
CA THR A 3 -9.06 -30.06 -18.92
C THR A 3 -8.20 -31.32 -18.96
N SER A 4 -7.78 -31.82 -17.79
CA SER A 4 -6.99 -33.06 -17.68
C SER A 4 -7.78 -34.30 -18.09
N GLN A 5 -9.06 -34.35 -17.74
CA GLN A 5 -9.97 -35.43 -18.15
C GLN A 5 -10.15 -35.45 -19.68
N GLN A 6 -10.30 -34.27 -20.30
CA GLN A 6 -10.44 -34.17 -21.75
C GLN A 6 -9.14 -34.53 -22.49
N LYS A 7 -7.97 -34.21 -21.92
CA LYS A 7 -6.68 -34.68 -22.43
C LYS A 7 -6.57 -36.21 -22.40
N ILE A 8 -6.98 -36.84 -21.30
CA ILE A 8 -7.00 -38.30 -21.18
C ILE A 8 -7.92 -38.92 -22.24
N TYR A 9 -9.10 -38.35 -22.46
CA TYR A 9 -9.97 -38.81 -23.56
C TYR A 9 -9.28 -38.69 -24.93
N ASN A 10 -8.58 -37.59 -25.19
CA ASN A 10 -7.83 -37.44 -26.43
C ASN A 10 -6.74 -38.52 -26.62
N TYR A 11 -6.12 -39.04 -25.55
CA TYR A 11 -5.16 -40.16 -25.68
C TYR A 11 -5.84 -41.41 -26.23
N PHE A 12 -7.00 -41.77 -25.70
CA PHE A 12 -7.76 -42.94 -26.14
C PHE A 12 -8.49 -42.73 -27.48
N GLU A 13 -8.85 -41.50 -27.83
CA GLU A 13 -9.47 -41.16 -29.12
C GLU A 13 -8.43 -41.16 -30.26
N ARG A 14 -7.18 -40.76 -29.99
CA ARG A 14 -6.09 -40.78 -30.97
C ARG A 14 -5.59 -42.18 -31.29
N GLU A 15 -5.55 -43.04 -30.28
CA GLU A 15 -5.11 -44.43 -30.39
C GLU A 15 -6.23 -45.38 -29.97
N PRO A 16 -7.13 -45.78 -30.90
CA PRO A 16 -8.29 -46.60 -30.56
C PRO A 16 -7.95 -47.95 -29.92
N GLU A 17 -6.75 -48.48 -30.21
CA GLU A 17 -6.24 -49.74 -29.65
C GLU A 17 -5.68 -49.59 -28.23
N LEU A 18 -5.43 -48.35 -27.76
CA LEU A 18 -4.91 -48.09 -26.41
C LEU A 18 -5.93 -48.55 -25.36
N LYS A 19 -5.57 -49.49 -24.49
CA LYS A 19 -6.47 -49.99 -23.44
C LYS A 19 -6.17 -49.41 -22.07
N VAL A 20 -4.90 -49.16 -21.77
CA VAL A 20 -4.44 -48.69 -20.45
C VAL A 20 -3.59 -47.44 -20.60
N LEU A 21 -3.87 -46.40 -19.82
CA LEU A 21 -3.05 -45.20 -19.74
C LEU A 21 -2.41 -45.11 -18.36
N PHE A 22 -1.08 -45.16 -18.31
CA PHE A 22 -0.32 -45.20 -17.06
C PHE A 22 0.07 -43.79 -16.59
N ILE A 23 -0.20 -43.44 -15.33
CA ILE A 23 0.22 -42.16 -14.72
C ILE A 23 1.20 -42.46 -13.59
N PHE A 24 2.37 -41.80 -13.58
CA PHE A 24 3.42 -42.04 -12.58
C PHE A 24 3.73 -40.77 -11.77
N ASN A 25 3.63 -40.87 -10.44
CA ASN A 25 4.11 -39.89 -9.46
C ASN A 25 3.67 -38.43 -9.69
N ASP A 26 2.43 -38.25 -10.16
CA ASP A 26 1.78 -36.94 -10.31
C ASP A 26 0.62 -36.81 -9.32
N VAL A 27 0.94 -36.39 -8.10
CA VAL A 27 -0.03 -36.30 -7.00
C VAL A 27 -1.11 -35.26 -7.28
N PHE A 28 -0.74 -34.14 -7.93
CA PHE A 28 -1.71 -33.08 -8.27
C PHE A 28 -2.74 -33.56 -9.28
N LEU A 29 -2.29 -34.29 -10.32
CA LEU A 29 -3.18 -34.89 -11.30
C LEU A 29 -4.02 -36.01 -10.67
N ALA A 30 -3.45 -36.85 -9.80
CA ALA A 30 -4.19 -37.92 -9.13
C ALA A 30 -5.32 -37.39 -8.24
N ASP A 31 -5.05 -36.35 -7.44
CA ASP A 31 -6.05 -35.68 -6.62
C ASP A 31 -7.19 -35.14 -7.50
N GLU A 32 -6.83 -34.50 -8.62
CA GLU A 32 -7.79 -33.97 -9.58
C GLU A 32 -8.67 -35.07 -10.19
N LEU A 33 -8.09 -36.19 -10.63
CA LEU A 33 -8.77 -37.28 -11.34
C LEU A 33 -9.64 -38.16 -10.42
N SER A 34 -9.27 -38.27 -9.14
CA SER A 34 -9.96 -39.12 -8.15
C SER A 34 -11.41 -38.70 -7.87
N VAL A 35 -11.72 -37.42 -8.09
CA VAL A 35 -13.04 -36.81 -7.79
C VAL A 35 -13.91 -36.61 -9.03
N VAL A 36 -13.45 -37.06 -10.21
CA VAL A 36 -14.15 -36.84 -11.48
C VAL A 36 -15.04 -38.02 -11.85
N GLU A 37 -16.22 -37.72 -12.39
CA GLU A 37 -17.09 -38.73 -13.02
C GLU A 37 -16.59 -39.10 -14.42
N TRP A 38 -16.32 -40.39 -14.63
CA TRP A 38 -15.86 -40.94 -15.91
C TRP A 38 -17.03 -41.38 -16.79
N LYS A 39 -16.94 -41.14 -18.11
CA LYS A 39 -17.90 -41.67 -19.09
C LYS A 39 -17.95 -43.21 -19.03
N ALA A 40 -19.08 -43.78 -19.44
CA ALA A 40 -19.23 -45.22 -19.63
C ALA A 40 -18.09 -45.78 -20.49
N GLY A 41 -17.48 -46.88 -20.05
CA GLY A 41 -16.33 -47.50 -20.69
C GLY A 41 -14.97 -46.95 -20.26
N TYR A 42 -14.90 -45.99 -19.32
CA TYR A 42 -13.65 -45.50 -18.74
C TYR A 42 -13.57 -45.78 -17.24
N ARG A 43 -12.39 -46.13 -16.75
CA ARG A 43 -12.14 -46.41 -15.33
C ARG A 43 -10.84 -45.80 -14.85
N TYR A 44 -10.89 -45.05 -13.74
CA TYR A 44 -9.69 -44.63 -13.02
C TYR A 44 -9.40 -45.58 -11.85
N VAL A 45 -8.14 -45.96 -11.69
CA VAL A 45 -7.66 -46.86 -10.64
C VAL A 45 -6.39 -46.29 -10.02
N ASP A 46 -6.46 -46.02 -8.73
CA ASP A 46 -5.31 -45.73 -7.87
C ASP A 46 -4.64 -47.05 -7.45
N PHE A 47 -3.41 -47.30 -7.90
CA PHE A 47 -2.73 -48.57 -7.71
C PHE A 47 -2.06 -48.67 -6.33
N LYS A 48 -2.52 -49.64 -5.53
CA LYS A 48 -2.09 -49.84 -4.13
C LYS A 48 -1.18 -51.05 -3.90
N GLY A 49 -0.54 -51.57 -4.94
CA GLY A 49 0.47 -52.65 -4.81
C GLY A 49 0.01 -54.06 -5.18
N ASP A 50 -1.26 -54.27 -5.56
CA ASP A 50 -1.79 -55.60 -5.91
C ASP A 50 -1.61 -55.92 -7.41
N TRP A 51 -0.37 -56.26 -7.77
CA TRP A 51 0.07 -56.45 -9.16
C TRP A 51 -0.68 -57.56 -9.90
N PHE A 52 -0.86 -58.71 -9.27
CA PHE A 52 -1.47 -59.88 -9.90
C PHE A 52 -2.95 -59.64 -10.17
N THR A 53 -3.69 -59.16 -9.15
CA THR A 53 -5.12 -58.88 -9.30
C THR A 53 -5.37 -57.79 -10.34
N THR A 54 -4.53 -56.74 -10.36
CA THR A 54 -4.67 -55.67 -11.35
C THR A 54 -4.44 -56.19 -12.77
N LYS A 55 -3.42 -57.03 -12.99
CA LYS A 55 -3.18 -57.67 -14.29
C LYS A 55 -4.35 -58.56 -14.71
N TYR A 56 -4.82 -59.42 -13.80
CA TYR A 56 -5.94 -60.31 -14.06
C TYR A 56 -7.21 -59.53 -14.46
N LYS A 57 -7.52 -58.43 -13.76
CA LYS A 57 -8.70 -57.61 -14.06
C LYS A 57 -8.58 -56.90 -15.40
N LEU A 58 -7.39 -56.39 -15.75
CA LEU A 58 -7.13 -55.81 -17.07
C LEU A 58 -7.40 -56.79 -18.22
N ASP A 59 -7.08 -58.08 -18.01
CA ASP A 59 -7.27 -59.12 -19.03
C ASP A 59 -8.69 -59.73 -19.02
N THR A 60 -9.50 -59.46 -17.99
CA THR A 60 -10.83 -60.08 -17.81
C THR A 60 -11.93 -59.04 -17.59
N GLU A 61 -12.14 -58.62 -16.34
CA GLU A 61 -13.24 -57.74 -15.91
C GLU A 61 -13.22 -56.37 -16.59
N TRP A 62 -12.05 -55.86 -16.95
CA TRP A 62 -11.84 -54.54 -17.54
C TRP A 62 -11.40 -54.62 -19.01
N ALA A 63 -11.50 -55.80 -19.64
CA ALA A 63 -10.96 -56.03 -20.99
C ALA A 63 -11.56 -55.12 -22.08
N ASP A 64 -12.82 -54.70 -21.86
CA ASP A 64 -13.59 -53.81 -22.75
C ASP A 64 -13.61 -52.34 -22.28
N GLU A 65 -12.89 -52.03 -21.19
CA GLU A 65 -12.81 -50.68 -20.64
C GLU A 65 -11.47 -49.99 -20.98
N LYS A 66 -11.50 -48.66 -21.04
CA LYS A 66 -10.32 -47.80 -21.10
C LYS A 66 -9.87 -47.47 -19.68
N VAL A 67 -8.76 -48.04 -19.24
CA VAL A 67 -8.31 -47.97 -17.84
C VAL A 67 -7.22 -46.91 -17.68
N ILE A 68 -7.40 -45.98 -16.74
CA ILE A 68 -6.39 -45.03 -16.29
C ILE A 68 -5.80 -45.56 -14.98
N LEU A 69 -4.51 -45.87 -14.96
CA LEU A 69 -3.85 -46.53 -13.84
C LEU A 69 -2.77 -45.63 -13.24
N TYR A 70 -2.98 -45.15 -12.02
CA TYR A 70 -2.06 -44.26 -11.32
C TYR A 70 -1.12 -45.00 -10.37
N PHE A 71 0.17 -44.67 -10.40
CA PHE A 71 1.23 -45.26 -9.59
C PHE A 71 1.97 -44.23 -8.74
N HIS A 72 2.16 -44.54 -7.46
CA HIS A 72 2.96 -43.74 -6.50
C HIS A 72 4.48 -43.93 -6.63
N GLN A 73 4.98 -44.11 -7.85
CA GLN A 73 6.41 -44.30 -8.13
C GLN A 73 6.81 -43.60 -9.43
N PRO A 74 8.10 -43.26 -9.62
CA PRO A 74 8.60 -42.76 -10.89
C PRO A 74 8.37 -43.75 -12.04
N SER A 75 8.31 -43.25 -13.28
CA SER A 75 8.11 -44.11 -14.45
C SER A 75 9.25 -45.13 -14.62
N PRO A 76 8.93 -46.43 -14.78
CA PRO A 76 9.90 -47.45 -15.15
C PRO A 76 10.57 -47.19 -16.51
N LEU A 77 9.92 -46.48 -17.43
CA LEU A 77 10.49 -46.17 -18.74
C LEU A 77 11.65 -45.17 -18.63
N GLN A 78 11.66 -44.34 -17.58
CA GLN A 78 12.68 -43.32 -17.36
C GLN A 78 13.87 -43.83 -16.52
N ILE A 79 13.68 -44.86 -15.70
CA ILE A 79 14.70 -45.40 -14.79
C ILE A 79 14.90 -46.90 -15.03
N LYS A 80 16.04 -47.26 -15.63
CA LYS A 80 16.35 -48.63 -16.04
C LYS A 80 16.28 -49.66 -14.90
N SER A 81 16.69 -49.28 -13.68
CA SER A 81 16.65 -50.16 -12.51
C SER A 81 15.24 -50.48 -12.00
N LEU A 82 14.23 -49.69 -12.41
CA LEU A 82 12.82 -49.95 -12.07
C LEU A 82 12.17 -50.91 -13.08
N GLN A 83 12.68 -51.03 -14.31
CA GLN A 83 12.11 -51.89 -15.35
C GLN A 83 12.10 -53.36 -14.93
N GLU A 84 13.23 -53.86 -14.42
CA GLU A 84 13.36 -55.25 -13.96
C GLU A 84 12.41 -55.61 -12.81
N LYS A 85 11.93 -54.61 -12.08
CA LYS A 85 11.10 -54.76 -10.89
C LYS A 85 9.64 -54.40 -11.10
N PHE A 86 9.24 -54.05 -12.34
CA PHE A 86 7.88 -53.61 -12.63
C PHE A 86 7.06 -54.74 -13.30
N PRO A 87 6.16 -55.43 -12.57
CA PRO A 87 5.47 -56.63 -13.08
C PRO A 87 4.52 -56.40 -14.26
N LEU A 88 4.16 -55.15 -14.54
CA LEU A 88 3.29 -54.75 -15.64
C LEU A 88 4.07 -54.07 -16.77
N LEU A 89 5.39 -54.30 -16.86
CA LEU A 89 6.22 -53.66 -17.88
C LEU A 89 5.79 -54.04 -19.30
N ASP A 90 5.39 -55.29 -19.49
CA ASP A 90 4.82 -55.78 -20.75
C ASP A 90 3.57 -54.97 -21.17
N LEU A 91 2.66 -54.73 -20.22
CA LEU A 91 1.47 -53.92 -20.46
C LEU A 91 1.78 -52.42 -20.65
N LEU A 92 2.74 -51.88 -19.91
CA LEU A 92 3.19 -50.49 -20.06
C LEU A 92 3.80 -50.24 -21.44
N VAL A 93 4.62 -51.18 -21.93
CA VAL A 93 5.23 -51.10 -23.27
C VAL A 93 4.20 -51.32 -24.38
N ALA A 94 3.21 -52.19 -24.16
CA ALA A 94 2.12 -52.44 -25.11
C ALA A 94 1.06 -51.33 -25.14
N ASN A 95 1.11 -50.39 -24.19
CA ASN A 95 0.17 -49.27 -24.09
C ASN A 95 0.96 -47.95 -23.99
N MET A 96 0.45 -46.96 -23.24
CA MET A 96 1.08 -45.64 -23.15
C MET A 96 1.19 -45.14 -21.71
N GLU A 97 2.27 -44.42 -21.45
CA GLU A 97 2.39 -43.52 -20.31
C GLU A 97 1.72 -42.17 -20.64
N TYR A 98 0.93 -41.65 -19.71
CA TYR A 98 0.45 -40.29 -19.75
C TYR A 98 1.64 -39.36 -19.61
N HIS A 99 1.98 -38.71 -20.72
CA HIS A 99 2.90 -37.61 -20.71
C HIS A 99 2.11 -36.30 -20.67
N HIS A 100 2.52 -35.38 -19.80
CA HIS A 100 2.27 -33.96 -20.04
C HIS A 100 2.79 -33.65 -21.45
N GLN A 101 2.07 -32.83 -22.23
CA GLN A 101 2.47 -32.56 -23.63
C GLN A 101 3.98 -32.27 -23.69
N ASP A 102 4.67 -32.88 -24.65
CA ASP A 102 6.06 -32.57 -24.94
C ASP A 102 6.20 -31.04 -25.01
N TYR A 103 7.24 -30.48 -24.37
CA TYR A 103 7.42 -29.04 -24.31
C TYR A 103 7.43 -28.44 -25.73
N ALA A 104 7.91 -29.18 -26.72
CA ALA A 104 7.85 -28.81 -28.14
C ALA A 104 6.41 -28.68 -28.65
N ALA A 105 5.53 -29.65 -28.32
CA ALA A 105 4.12 -29.62 -28.69
C ALA A 105 3.36 -28.50 -27.96
N TYR A 106 3.67 -28.25 -26.68
CA TYR A 106 3.10 -27.15 -25.91
C TYR A 106 3.51 -25.79 -26.50
N MET A 107 4.79 -25.62 -26.84
CA MET A 107 5.29 -24.42 -27.50
C MET A 107 4.61 -24.20 -28.85
N GLN A 108 4.43 -25.24 -29.65
CA GLN A 108 3.75 -25.15 -30.94
C GLN A 108 2.26 -24.79 -30.77
N GLN A 109 1.57 -25.43 -29.82
CA GLN A 109 0.14 -25.19 -29.59
C GLN A 109 -0.15 -23.74 -29.20
N TYR A 110 0.68 -23.15 -28.33
CA TYR A 110 0.48 -21.81 -27.80
C TYR A 110 1.34 -20.74 -28.50
N GLY A 111 2.01 -21.08 -29.60
CA GLY A 111 2.81 -20.14 -30.39
C GLY A 111 3.98 -19.52 -29.61
N LEU A 112 4.63 -20.28 -28.72
CA LEU A 112 5.66 -19.75 -27.83
C LEU A 112 6.99 -19.50 -28.57
N PRO A 113 7.68 -18.39 -28.29
CA PRO A 113 8.96 -18.09 -28.92
C PRO A 113 10.07 -19.05 -28.46
N SER A 114 11.04 -19.31 -29.34
CA SER A 114 12.12 -20.28 -29.11
C SER A 114 13.05 -19.93 -27.93
N ASN A 115 13.13 -18.66 -27.53
CA ASN A 115 13.87 -18.25 -26.35
C ASN A 115 13.24 -18.78 -25.03
N MET A 116 11.98 -19.23 -25.05
CA MET A 116 11.31 -19.81 -23.89
C MET A 116 11.52 -21.33 -23.75
N THR A 117 12.22 -22.01 -24.67
CA THR A 117 12.32 -23.47 -24.69
C THR A 117 12.77 -24.06 -23.35
N LEU A 118 13.90 -23.59 -22.81
CA LEU A 118 14.41 -24.08 -21.53
C LEU A 118 13.44 -23.80 -20.37
N PHE A 119 12.78 -22.65 -20.38
CA PHE A 119 11.80 -22.29 -19.35
C PHE A 119 10.58 -23.20 -19.40
N VAL A 120 10.05 -23.47 -20.60
CA VAL A 120 8.89 -24.34 -20.79
C VAL A 120 9.26 -25.77 -20.41
N GLU A 121 10.39 -26.29 -20.91
CA GLU A 121 10.89 -27.64 -20.59
C GLU A 121 10.95 -27.87 -19.07
N LYS A 122 11.52 -26.92 -18.32
CA LYS A 122 11.71 -27.07 -16.86
C LYS A 122 10.45 -26.83 -16.04
N ASN A 123 9.40 -26.22 -16.60
CA ASN A 123 8.19 -25.83 -15.85
C ASN A 123 6.89 -26.34 -16.48
N ILE A 124 6.97 -27.29 -17.42
CA ILE A 124 5.85 -27.74 -18.26
C ILE A 124 4.65 -28.23 -17.44
N GLN A 125 4.90 -28.97 -16.35
CA GLN A 125 3.86 -29.51 -15.47
C GLN A 125 2.99 -28.38 -14.87
N GLN A 126 3.62 -27.33 -14.34
CA GLN A 126 2.87 -26.18 -13.78
C GLN A 126 2.21 -25.35 -14.89
N LEU A 127 2.89 -25.15 -16.02
CA LEU A 127 2.35 -24.41 -17.17
C LEU A 127 1.08 -25.04 -17.76
N GLN A 128 0.95 -26.36 -17.66
CA GLN A 128 -0.22 -27.10 -18.16
C GLN A 128 -1.40 -27.13 -17.19
N SER A 129 -1.24 -26.64 -15.96
CA SER A 129 -2.33 -26.58 -14.98
C SER A 129 -3.43 -25.62 -15.44
N ASP A 130 -4.68 -25.97 -15.15
CA ASP A 130 -5.86 -25.15 -15.45
C ASP A 130 -5.77 -23.71 -14.95
N ARG A 131 -5.12 -23.54 -13.80
CA ARG A 131 -4.89 -22.23 -13.22
C ARG A 131 -3.94 -21.41 -14.09
N MET A 132 -2.81 -21.99 -14.49
CA MET A 132 -1.82 -21.30 -15.30
C MET A 132 -2.34 -21.02 -16.71
N LEU A 133 -3.05 -21.98 -17.32
CA LEU A 133 -3.68 -21.78 -18.62
C LEU A 133 -4.68 -20.62 -18.59
N ARG A 134 -5.49 -20.49 -17.53
CA ARG A 134 -6.40 -19.34 -17.37
C ARG A 134 -5.65 -18.02 -17.20
N LEU A 135 -4.58 -17.99 -16.39
CA LEU A 135 -3.78 -16.78 -16.19
C LEU A 135 -3.09 -16.29 -17.47
N LEU A 136 -2.64 -17.21 -18.32
CA LEU A 136 -1.87 -16.91 -19.53
C LEU A 136 -2.72 -16.86 -20.80
N GLN A 137 -4.03 -17.14 -20.71
CA GLN A 137 -4.92 -17.28 -21.87
C GLN A 137 -4.87 -16.06 -22.80
N SER A 138 -4.95 -14.85 -22.25
CA SER A 138 -4.89 -13.61 -23.05
C SER A 138 -3.53 -13.45 -23.74
N HIS A 139 -2.45 -13.75 -23.02
CA HIS A 139 -1.07 -13.62 -23.51
C HIS A 139 -0.71 -14.65 -24.59
N TYR A 140 -1.35 -15.82 -24.56
CA TYR A 140 -1.25 -16.80 -25.64
C TYR A 140 -2.07 -16.39 -26.86
N ALA A 141 -3.24 -15.78 -26.66
CA ALA A 141 -4.11 -15.37 -27.75
C ALA A 141 -3.56 -14.17 -28.54
N ASP A 142 -2.92 -13.21 -27.88
CA ASP A 142 -2.36 -12.00 -28.50
C ASP A 142 -0.86 -12.11 -28.85
N GLY A 143 -0.21 -13.22 -28.50
CA GLY A 143 1.21 -13.45 -28.76
C GLY A 143 2.16 -12.62 -27.89
N SER A 144 1.68 -11.95 -26.84
CA SER A 144 2.49 -11.14 -25.92
C SER A 144 3.26 -11.94 -24.87
N ILE A 145 3.11 -13.28 -24.87
CA ILE A 145 3.82 -14.17 -23.95
C ILE A 145 5.35 -14.01 -24.03
N SER A 146 5.96 -13.94 -22.85
CA SER A 146 7.42 -13.88 -22.68
C SER A 146 7.84 -14.57 -21.39
N ILE A 147 9.15 -14.75 -21.19
CA ILE A 147 9.70 -15.27 -19.92
C ILE A 147 9.26 -14.39 -18.74
N ASP A 148 9.29 -13.06 -18.88
CA ASP A 148 8.87 -12.12 -17.83
C ASP A 148 7.39 -12.31 -17.46
N VAL A 149 6.50 -12.39 -18.47
CA VAL A 149 5.06 -12.64 -18.25
C VAL A 149 4.84 -14.00 -17.57
N ALA A 150 5.55 -15.05 -18.02
CA ALA A 150 5.44 -16.37 -17.42
C ALA A 150 5.90 -16.37 -15.96
N VAL A 151 7.04 -15.76 -15.63
CA VAL A 151 7.52 -15.61 -14.25
C VAL A 151 6.50 -14.86 -13.39
N ARG A 152 5.96 -13.73 -13.87
CA ARG A 152 4.93 -12.98 -13.14
C ARG A 152 3.66 -13.78 -12.95
N ALA A 153 3.27 -14.60 -13.92
CA ALA A 153 2.11 -15.47 -13.81
C ALA A 153 2.31 -16.57 -12.75
N PHE A 154 3.51 -17.15 -12.64
CA PHE A 154 3.85 -18.09 -11.56
C PHE A 154 3.74 -17.42 -10.19
N LEU A 155 4.36 -16.25 -10.01
CA LEU A 155 4.29 -15.49 -8.75
C LEU A 155 2.85 -15.10 -8.41
N SER A 156 2.07 -14.66 -9.40
CA SER A 156 0.65 -14.34 -9.24
C SER A 156 -0.19 -15.56 -8.84
N SER A 157 0.11 -16.72 -9.42
CA SER A 157 -0.51 -18.00 -9.09
C SER A 157 -0.21 -18.42 -7.64
N TYR A 158 1.01 -18.18 -7.15
CA TYR A 158 1.39 -18.44 -5.76
C TYR A 158 0.63 -17.54 -4.78
N PHE A 159 0.38 -16.28 -5.14
CA PHE A 159 -0.51 -15.37 -4.40
C PHE A 159 -2.00 -15.61 -4.60
N GLN A 160 -2.34 -16.71 -5.26
CA GLN A 160 -3.68 -17.10 -5.58
C GLN A 160 -4.49 -16.08 -6.40
N GLN A 161 -3.84 -15.27 -7.22
CA GLN A 161 -4.50 -14.27 -8.04
C GLN A 161 -5.14 -14.89 -9.29
N GLN A 162 -6.14 -14.18 -9.82
CA GLN A 162 -6.85 -14.55 -11.05
C GLN A 162 -6.30 -13.86 -12.30
N ARG A 163 -5.41 -12.88 -12.13
CA ARG A 163 -4.73 -12.14 -13.21
C ARG A 163 -3.23 -12.12 -12.97
N VAL A 164 -2.46 -11.96 -14.05
CA VAL A 164 -1.02 -11.70 -13.96
C VAL A 164 -0.83 -10.30 -13.38
N LEU A 165 -0.11 -10.22 -12.25
CA LEU A 165 0.25 -8.97 -11.60
C LEU A 165 1.49 -8.35 -12.25
N ASP A 166 1.61 -7.04 -12.15
CA ASP A 166 2.84 -6.32 -12.45
C ASP A 166 3.86 -6.45 -11.32
N TRP A 167 5.14 -6.19 -11.65
CA TRP A 167 6.24 -6.33 -10.71
C TRP A 167 6.05 -5.52 -9.43
N ASP A 168 5.58 -4.27 -9.54
CA ASP A 168 5.38 -3.41 -8.37
C ASP A 168 4.33 -4.02 -7.39
N TYR A 169 3.24 -4.63 -7.91
CA TYR A 169 2.25 -5.34 -7.10
C TYR A 169 2.78 -6.67 -6.52
N ILE A 170 3.58 -7.40 -7.29
CA ILE A 170 4.21 -8.64 -6.82
C ILE A 170 5.14 -8.34 -5.65
N ILE A 171 6.01 -7.34 -5.80
CA ILE A 171 6.97 -6.95 -4.77
C ILE A 171 6.23 -6.42 -3.55
N LEU A 172 5.24 -5.55 -3.73
CA LEU A 172 4.42 -5.06 -2.62
C LEU A 172 3.80 -6.23 -1.83
N ARG A 173 3.25 -7.24 -2.50
CA ARG A 173 2.69 -8.42 -1.82
C ARG A 173 3.75 -9.25 -1.08
N ILE A 174 4.95 -9.39 -1.64
CA ILE A 174 6.07 -10.07 -0.98
C ILE A 174 6.43 -9.34 0.32
N LEU A 175 6.54 -8.01 0.27
CA LEU A 175 6.85 -7.18 1.42
C LEU A 175 5.75 -7.26 2.49
N LEU A 176 4.48 -7.11 2.10
CA LEU A 176 3.34 -7.12 3.02
C LEU A 176 3.10 -8.49 3.68
N GLN A 177 3.45 -9.60 3.02
CA GLN A 177 3.40 -10.94 3.62
C GLN A 177 4.62 -11.24 4.51
N GLY A 178 5.48 -10.25 4.75
CA GLY A 178 6.62 -10.37 5.64
C GLY A 178 6.23 -10.52 7.11
N CYS A 179 5.12 -9.92 7.55
CA CYS A 179 4.69 -9.91 8.94
C CYS A 179 4.47 -11.31 9.51
N SER A 180 4.71 -11.42 10.81
CA SER A 180 4.39 -12.60 11.61
C SER A 180 2.91 -13.02 11.52
N SER A 181 1.99 -12.06 11.31
CA SER A 181 0.56 -12.29 11.10
C SER A 181 0.22 -13.08 9.82
N GLU A 182 1.13 -13.11 8.84
CA GLU A 182 0.94 -13.73 7.52
C GLU A 182 1.76 -15.03 7.34
N ARG A 183 2.30 -15.62 8.44
CA ARG A 183 3.17 -16.82 8.44
C ARG A 183 2.68 -17.99 7.59
N SER A 184 1.38 -18.29 7.60
CA SER A 184 0.82 -19.41 6.82
C SER A 184 0.93 -19.17 5.31
N ARG A 185 0.59 -17.96 4.84
CA ARG A 185 0.72 -17.57 3.43
C ARG A 185 2.18 -17.47 3.01
N GLN A 186 3.03 -16.94 3.89
CA GLN A 186 4.48 -16.87 3.71
C GLN A 186 5.08 -18.27 3.45
N THR A 187 4.70 -19.25 4.28
CA THR A 187 5.20 -20.63 4.18
C THR A 187 4.78 -21.29 2.86
N ASP A 188 3.51 -21.17 2.47
CA ASP A 188 3.01 -21.68 1.18
C ASP A 188 3.77 -21.05 0.01
N PHE A 189 3.91 -19.71 -0.02
CA PHE A 189 4.62 -18.99 -1.07
C PHE A 189 6.07 -19.46 -1.23
N TYR A 190 6.86 -19.47 -0.15
CA TYR A 190 8.27 -19.82 -0.25
C TYR A 190 8.52 -21.31 -0.46
N SER A 191 7.60 -22.20 -0.05
CA SER A 191 7.68 -23.63 -0.39
C SER A 191 7.57 -23.85 -1.91
N ARG A 192 6.66 -23.13 -2.58
CA ARG A 192 6.50 -23.17 -4.04
C ARG A 192 7.67 -22.51 -4.76
N LEU A 193 8.18 -21.40 -4.23
CA LEU A 193 9.34 -20.72 -4.82
C LEU A 193 10.60 -21.59 -4.76
N LYS A 194 10.80 -22.39 -3.71
CA LYS A 194 11.94 -23.31 -3.56
C LYS A 194 12.00 -24.38 -4.65
N VAL A 195 10.86 -24.84 -5.14
CA VAL A 195 10.77 -25.86 -6.20
C VAL A 195 10.78 -25.27 -7.62
N ALA A 196 10.87 -23.94 -7.77
CA ALA A 196 10.86 -23.23 -9.04
C ALA A 196 12.13 -22.36 -9.22
N PRO A 197 13.30 -22.95 -9.50
CA PRO A 197 14.59 -22.24 -9.48
C PRO A 197 14.70 -21.12 -10.51
N MET A 198 14.11 -21.27 -11.71
CA MET A 198 14.12 -20.22 -12.74
C MET A 198 13.25 -19.02 -12.33
N VAL A 199 12.10 -19.26 -11.70
CA VAL A 199 11.21 -18.22 -11.17
C VAL A 199 11.89 -17.49 -10.02
N LYS A 200 12.54 -18.23 -9.11
CA LYS A 200 13.32 -17.66 -8.02
C LYS A 200 14.46 -16.78 -8.54
N ALA A 201 15.23 -17.25 -9.53
CA ALA A 201 16.33 -16.48 -10.09
C ALA A 201 15.87 -15.14 -10.69
N ALA A 202 14.76 -15.15 -11.44
CA ALA A 202 14.17 -13.94 -11.99
C ALA A 202 13.66 -12.97 -10.91
N LEU A 203 13.03 -13.50 -9.85
CA LEU A 203 12.62 -12.69 -8.70
C LEU A 203 13.83 -12.09 -7.97
N ASP A 204 14.86 -12.89 -7.72
CA ASP A 204 16.09 -12.43 -7.06
C ASP A 204 16.79 -11.33 -7.85
N GLU A 205 16.85 -11.44 -9.18
CA GLU A 205 17.40 -10.42 -10.06
C GLU A 205 16.61 -9.10 -9.94
N ARG A 206 15.27 -9.19 -9.97
CA ARG A 206 14.40 -8.01 -9.77
C ARG A 206 14.59 -7.38 -8.40
N LEU A 207 14.60 -8.17 -7.33
CA LEU A 207 14.80 -7.65 -5.97
C LEU A 207 16.19 -7.01 -5.80
N LYS A 208 17.25 -7.63 -6.34
CA LYS A 208 18.60 -7.04 -6.32
C LYS A 208 18.67 -5.72 -7.07
N SER A 209 17.98 -5.62 -8.21
CA SER A 209 17.96 -4.39 -9.01
C SER A 209 17.31 -3.21 -8.27
N ILE A 210 16.38 -3.49 -7.36
CA ILE A 210 15.66 -2.45 -6.59
C ILE A 210 16.34 -2.21 -5.23
N PHE A 211 16.57 -3.27 -4.46
CA PHE A 211 16.98 -3.16 -3.05
C PHE A 211 18.46 -3.47 -2.80
N GLY A 212 19.22 -3.89 -3.82
CA GLY A 212 20.60 -4.36 -3.65
C GLY A 212 20.72 -5.70 -2.90
N CYS A 213 19.61 -6.31 -2.50
CA CYS A 213 19.56 -7.57 -1.76
C CYS A 213 18.32 -8.41 -2.19
N THR A 214 18.20 -9.63 -1.64
CA THR A 214 17.10 -10.56 -1.93
C THR A 214 16.43 -11.04 -0.66
N VAL A 215 15.37 -11.83 -0.81
CA VAL A 215 14.79 -12.59 0.31
C VAL A 215 15.83 -13.55 0.91
N ASP A 216 15.84 -13.68 2.23
CA ASP A 216 16.63 -14.69 2.94
C ASP A 216 15.76 -15.89 3.29
N LEU A 217 15.97 -17.01 2.60
CA LEU A 217 15.19 -18.22 2.82
C LEU A 217 15.61 -19.01 4.08
N ASN A 218 16.67 -18.60 4.77
CA ASN A 218 17.24 -19.28 5.93
C ASN A 218 16.78 -18.71 7.28
N THR A 219 16.24 -17.50 7.32
CA THR A 219 15.75 -16.83 8.53
C THR A 219 14.23 -16.95 8.68
N GLU A 220 13.64 -16.67 9.84
CA GLU A 220 12.17 -16.57 9.93
C GLU A 220 11.65 -15.33 9.19
N ALA A 221 12.31 -14.19 9.36
CA ALA A 221 11.96 -12.92 8.73
C ALA A 221 12.52 -12.80 7.31
N LYS A 222 11.86 -13.48 6.35
CA LYS A 222 12.34 -13.65 4.96
C LYS A 222 12.65 -12.35 4.21
N VAL A 223 11.98 -11.25 4.55
CA VAL A 223 12.05 -9.97 3.84
C VAL A 223 12.62 -8.83 4.69
N GLU A 224 13.15 -9.12 5.88
CA GLU A 224 13.62 -8.11 6.84
C GLU A 224 14.57 -7.09 6.21
N LYS A 225 15.62 -7.56 5.54
CA LYS A 225 16.59 -6.68 4.90
C LYS A 225 15.99 -5.81 3.79
N LEU A 226 15.00 -6.34 3.05
CA LEU A 226 14.29 -5.58 2.02
C LEU A 226 13.49 -4.44 2.65
N ILE A 227 12.83 -4.69 3.79
CA ILE A 227 12.07 -3.68 4.53
C ILE A 227 12.98 -2.62 5.13
N GLN A 228 14.12 -3.00 5.70
CA GLN A 228 15.11 -2.04 6.21
C GLN A 228 15.62 -1.11 5.10
N VAL A 229 15.95 -1.67 3.92
CA VAL A 229 16.38 -0.89 2.76
C VAL A 229 15.25 0.02 2.27
N LEU A 230 14.02 -0.50 2.13
CA LEU A 230 12.87 0.29 1.71
C LEU A 230 12.60 1.45 2.67
N LYS A 231 12.49 1.16 3.98
CA LYS A 231 12.21 2.16 5.02
C LYS A 231 13.28 3.25 5.05
N TYR A 232 14.55 2.86 5.04
CA TYR A 232 15.64 3.83 5.06
C TYR A 232 15.59 4.75 3.83
N ASN A 233 15.54 4.19 2.62
CA ASN A 233 15.58 5.00 1.40
C ASN A 233 14.30 5.79 1.16
N SER A 234 13.12 5.27 1.54
CA SER A 234 11.87 6.03 1.43
C SER A 234 11.91 7.31 2.25
N ILE A 235 12.61 7.30 3.39
CA ILE A 235 12.75 8.45 4.29
C ILE A 235 13.87 9.40 3.82
N VAL A 236 15.09 8.90 3.58
CA VAL A 236 16.29 9.75 3.46
C VAL A 236 16.76 10.03 2.02
N GLN A 237 16.05 9.58 0.98
CA GLN A 237 16.54 9.70 -0.41
C GLN A 237 16.87 11.13 -0.87
N ASN A 238 16.21 12.15 -0.32
CA ASN A 238 16.48 13.55 -0.60
C ASN A 238 17.66 14.15 0.20
N LEU A 239 18.21 13.39 1.16
CA LEU A 239 19.19 13.89 2.12
C LEU A 239 20.62 13.53 1.70
N ALA A 240 21.54 14.49 1.83
CA ALA A 240 22.97 14.22 1.64
C ALA A 240 23.50 13.33 2.78
N PRO A 241 24.24 12.24 2.50
CA PRO A 241 24.66 11.29 3.53
C PRO A 241 25.60 11.95 4.54
N VAL A 242 25.39 11.68 5.83
CA VAL A 242 26.27 12.16 6.91
C VAL A 242 27.10 11.02 7.49
N ASN A 243 28.29 11.35 8.01
CA ASN A 243 29.20 10.32 8.52
C ASN A 243 28.66 9.59 9.76
N ALA A 244 27.90 10.29 10.59
CA ALA A 244 27.27 9.76 11.79
C ALA A 244 26.13 8.77 11.49
N ASP A 245 25.61 8.75 10.26
CA ASP A 245 24.55 7.83 9.85
C ASP A 245 25.09 6.39 9.73
N ASN A 246 24.69 5.55 10.69
CA ASN A 246 25.07 4.14 10.75
C ASN A 246 24.24 3.27 9.79
N TYR A 247 23.11 3.77 9.30
CA TYR A 247 22.22 3.08 8.36
C TYR A 247 22.57 3.32 6.89
N LYS A 248 23.52 4.21 6.60
CA LYS A 248 24.00 4.53 5.23
C LYS A 248 24.45 3.32 4.41
N THR A 249 24.74 2.18 5.03
CA THR A 249 25.01 0.90 4.34
C THR A 249 23.80 0.37 3.58
N ASN A 250 22.58 0.77 3.94
CA ASN A 250 21.34 0.45 3.25
C ASN A 250 21.02 1.41 2.09
N ARG A 251 21.85 2.43 1.85
CA ARG A 251 21.56 3.49 0.87
C ARG A 251 21.63 2.96 -0.56
N ILE A 252 20.62 3.30 -1.35
CA ILE A 252 20.56 3.05 -2.79
C ILE A 252 20.82 4.36 -3.53
N ALA A 253 21.79 4.34 -4.45
CA ALA A 253 22.15 5.50 -5.26
C ALA A 253 21.56 5.45 -6.68
N ASP A 254 21.08 4.29 -7.12
CA ASP A 254 20.48 4.14 -8.44
C ASP A 254 19.11 4.82 -8.49
N SER A 255 18.99 5.84 -9.36
CA SER A 255 17.75 6.60 -9.54
C SER A 255 16.59 5.75 -10.04
N LEU A 256 16.84 4.72 -10.87
CA LEU A 256 15.78 3.85 -11.38
C LEU A 256 15.23 2.97 -10.26
N ALA A 257 16.11 2.45 -9.40
CA ALA A 257 15.74 1.69 -8.22
C ALA A 257 14.92 2.54 -7.24
N LEU A 258 15.33 3.79 -6.98
CA LEU A 258 14.57 4.73 -6.13
C LEU A 258 13.18 5.04 -6.72
N GLN A 259 13.09 5.29 -8.03
CA GLN A 259 11.79 5.48 -8.69
C GLN A 259 10.88 4.26 -8.53
N GLN A 260 11.42 3.04 -8.64
CA GLN A 260 10.66 1.81 -8.42
C GLN A 260 10.20 1.67 -6.96
N MET A 261 11.07 1.98 -5.98
CA MET A 261 10.67 2.02 -4.57
C MET A 261 9.55 3.02 -4.31
N ASN A 262 9.62 4.20 -4.92
CA ASN A 262 8.60 5.24 -4.78
C ASN A 262 7.25 4.78 -5.35
N ARG A 263 7.23 4.12 -6.52
CA ARG A 263 5.98 3.52 -7.04
C ARG A 263 5.42 2.43 -6.12
N ILE A 264 6.28 1.58 -5.54
CA ILE A 264 5.85 0.55 -4.58
C ILE A 264 5.25 1.21 -3.33
N LEU A 265 5.87 2.28 -2.83
CA LEU A 265 5.39 3.06 -1.69
C LEU A 265 4.04 3.71 -2.01
N GLU A 266 3.91 4.40 -3.14
CA GLU A 266 2.65 5.01 -3.59
C GLU A 266 1.52 3.97 -3.72
N LEU A 267 1.82 2.80 -4.30
CA LEU A 267 0.87 1.69 -4.37
C LEU A 267 0.45 1.20 -2.99
N ALA A 268 1.38 1.13 -2.03
CA ALA A 268 1.08 0.75 -0.65
C ALA A 268 0.18 1.78 0.03
N LEU A 269 0.42 3.06 -0.20
CA LEU A 269 -0.33 4.17 0.40
C LEU A 269 -1.67 4.47 -0.29
N SER A 270 -1.94 3.84 -1.44
CA SER A 270 -3.16 4.06 -2.23
C SER A 270 -4.47 3.66 -1.54
N SER A 271 -4.42 2.83 -0.48
CA SER A 271 -5.60 2.44 0.30
C SER A 271 -5.27 2.34 1.78
N SER A 272 -6.24 2.67 2.64
CA SER A 272 -6.07 2.59 4.11
C SER A 272 -5.65 1.19 4.58
N LYS A 273 -6.19 0.13 3.95
CA LYS A 273 -5.86 -1.26 4.28
C LYS A 273 -4.39 -1.59 3.98
N THR A 274 -3.89 -1.19 2.82
CA THR A 274 -2.49 -1.47 2.43
C THR A 274 -1.51 -0.55 3.15
N ALA A 275 -1.90 0.69 3.46
CA ALA A 275 -1.11 1.62 4.25
C ALA A 275 -0.91 1.11 5.68
N ALA A 276 -1.99 0.63 6.32
CA ALA A 276 -1.90 0.02 7.65
C ALA A 276 -1.01 -1.23 7.65
N ALA A 277 -1.13 -2.09 6.63
CA ALA A 277 -0.26 -3.26 6.48
C ALA A 277 1.21 -2.86 6.26
N LEU A 278 1.49 -1.81 5.48
CA LEU A 278 2.84 -1.30 5.30
C LEU A 278 3.43 -0.80 6.63
N GLN A 279 2.64 -0.04 7.40
CA GLN A 279 3.05 0.46 8.71
C GLN A 279 3.36 -0.70 9.67
N GLU A 280 2.51 -1.72 9.72
CA GLU A 280 2.74 -2.93 10.53
C GLU A 280 4.07 -3.60 10.17
N VAL A 281 4.34 -3.82 8.87
CA VAL A 281 5.59 -4.44 8.41
C VAL A 281 6.80 -3.57 8.71
N MET A 282 6.72 -2.25 8.50
CA MET A 282 7.81 -1.32 8.79
C MET A 282 8.14 -1.25 10.28
N ILE A 283 7.14 -1.41 11.16
CA ILE A 283 7.34 -1.48 12.61
C ILE A 283 7.98 -2.81 12.99
N GLU A 284 7.44 -3.94 12.50
CA GLU A 284 7.92 -5.28 12.88
C GLU A 284 9.33 -5.56 12.35
N LEU A 285 9.55 -5.35 11.05
CA LEU A 285 10.77 -5.77 10.33
C LEU A 285 11.74 -4.62 10.03
N GLY A 286 11.30 -3.37 10.18
CA GLY A 286 12.12 -2.17 10.01
C GLY A 286 12.62 -1.57 11.31
N SER A 287 12.51 -2.30 12.43
CA SER A 287 12.84 -1.82 13.78
C SER A 287 14.31 -1.41 13.95
N ASP A 288 15.22 -2.03 13.21
CA ASP A 288 16.64 -1.63 13.19
C ASP A 288 16.88 -0.21 12.68
N ILE A 289 15.99 0.32 11.84
CA ILE A 289 16.03 1.70 11.34
C ILE A 289 15.20 2.56 12.29
N HIS A 290 15.87 3.23 13.22
CA HIS A 290 15.21 4.04 14.24
C HIS A 290 15.01 5.47 13.73
N ASP A 291 13.75 5.88 13.68
CA ASP A 291 13.29 7.20 13.27
C ASP A 291 13.93 8.32 14.12
N ASP A 292 14.09 8.10 15.43
CA ASP A 292 14.74 9.04 16.36
C ASP A 292 16.23 9.28 16.04
N GLU A 293 16.97 8.24 15.63
CA GLU A 293 18.38 8.41 15.22
C GLU A 293 18.49 9.17 13.89
N LEU A 294 17.53 8.97 12.97
CA LEU A 294 17.46 9.77 11.74
C LEU A 294 17.21 11.26 12.03
N ILE A 295 16.34 11.58 12.99
CA ILE A 295 16.14 12.98 13.46
C ILE A 295 17.41 13.52 14.09
N LYS A 296 18.09 12.73 14.93
CA LYS A 296 19.32 13.14 15.59
C LYS A 296 20.46 13.43 14.60
N TRP A 297 20.55 12.68 13.49
CA TRP A 297 21.61 12.88 12.50
C TRP A 297 21.31 13.97 11.48
N TYR A 298 20.06 14.06 11.02
CA TYR A 298 19.68 14.96 9.93
C TYR A 298 18.92 16.21 10.40
N GLY A 299 18.29 16.18 11.57
CA GLY A 299 17.52 17.27 12.15
C GLY A 299 16.05 17.27 11.72
N THR A 300 15.20 17.89 12.54
CA THR A 300 13.74 18.01 12.30
C THR A 300 13.39 18.88 11.06
N GLU A 301 14.33 19.72 10.64
CA GLU A 301 14.18 20.63 9.51
C GLU A 301 14.62 20.01 8.16
N ALA A 302 15.09 18.75 8.16
CA ALA A 302 15.56 18.09 6.95
C ALA A 302 14.41 17.77 5.97
N ASP A 303 14.71 17.78 4.66
CA ASP A 303 13.75 17.42 3.62
C ASP A 303 13.59 15.89 3.50
N TYR A 304 12.95 15.27 4.49
CA TYR A 304 12.59 13.85 4.41
C TYR A 304 11.57 13.64 3.29
N TYR A 305 11.73 12.55 2.53
CA TYR A 305 10.84 12.23 1.40
C TYR A 305 9.52 11.62 1.88
N PHE A 306 9.59 10.56 2.69
CA PHE A 306 8.45 9.91 3.34
C PHE A 306 8.49 10.15 4.85
N LEU A 307 7.32 10.45 5.44
CA LEU A 307 7.18 10.87 6.84
C LEU A 307 6.25 9.91 7.61
N PRO A 308 6.79 8.79 8.13
CA PRO A 308 6.05 7.93 9.05
C PRO A 308 5.69 8.68 10.34
N ASP A 309 4.66 8.20 11.03
CA ASP A 309 4.13 8.81 12.26
C ASP A 309 5.24 9.15 13.29
N GLN A 310 6.19 8.24 13.48
CA GLN A 310 7.28 8.39 14.45
C GLN A 310 8.28 9.48 14.07
N LEU A 311 8.48 9.78 12.78
CA LEU A 311 9.25 10.95 12.34
C LEU A 311 8.43 12.24 12.42
N CYS A 312 7.12 12.15 12.18
CA CYS A 312 6.25 13.33 12.19
C CYS A 312 6.11 13.93 13.59
N ILE A 313 6.01 13.11 14.63
CA ILE A 313 5.87 13.54 16.04
C ILE A 313 6.98 14.51 16.48
N PRO A 314 8.29 14.19 16.39
CA PRO A 314 9.35 15.10 16.81
C PRO A 314 9.42 16.37 15.96
N ILE A 315 9.13 16.30 14.65
CA ILE A 315 9.09 17.48 13.78
C ILE A 315 7.98 18.44 14.26
N LEU A 316 6.75 17.93 14.45
CA LEU A 316 5.64 18.74 14.95
C LEU A 316 5.93 19.33 16.33
N ARG A 317 6.55 18.55 17.23
CA ARG A 317 6.97 19.03 18.55
C ARG A 317 7.93 20.21 18.44
N THR A 318 8.96 20.10 17.60
CA THR A 318 9.93 21.19 17.38
C THR A 318 9.27 22.44 16.79
N LEU A 319 8.38 22.29 15.81
CA LEU A 319 7.66 23.44 15.24
C LEU A 319 6.82 24.15 16.31
N MET A 320 6.07 23.40 17.10
CA MET A 320 5.24 23.90 18.19
C MET A 320 6.04 24.61 19.29
N GLU A 321 7.16 24.03 19.71
CA GLU A 321 7.91 24.52 20.88
C GLU A 321 8.84 25.69 20.54
N HIS A 322 9.34 25.76 19.31
CA HIS A 322 10.43 26.68 18.98
C HIS A 322 10.09 27.74 17.92
N SER A 323 9.14 27.49 17.03
CA SER A 323 8.97 28.32 15.82
C SER A 323 7.57 28.90 15.63
N ILE A 324 6.51 28.25 16.14
CA ILE A 324 5.11 28.58 15.78
C ILE A 324 4.71 30.03 16.08
N ALA A 325 5.24 30.63 17.14
CA ALA A 325 4.91 32.00 17.55
C ALA A 325 5.85 33.06 16.97
N THR A 326 7.06 32.68 16.53
CA THR A 326 8.13 33.62 16.13
C THR A 326 8.40 33.61 14.63
N GLU A 327 8.25 32.45 13.99
CA GLU A 327 8.48 32.23 12.56
C GLU A 327 7.28 31.52 11.90
N PRO A 328 6.06 32.08 11.99
CA PRO A 328 4.84 31.37 11.59
C PRO A 328 4.81 30.98 10.11
N GLN A 329 5.31 31.81 9.20
CA GLN A 329 5.36 31.49 7.76
C GLN A 329 6.20 30.24 7.48
N LYS A 330 7.34 30.08 8.20
CA LYS A 330 8.19 28.89 8.08
C LYS A 330 7.43 27.66 8.56
N VAL A 331 6.69 27.78 9.66
CA VAL A 331 5.86 26.69 10.20
C VAL A 331 4.71 26.35 9.26
N ILE A 332 4.02 27.33 8.66
CA ILE A 332 2.95 27.11 7.68
C ILE A 332 3.48 26.28 6.50
N ASN A 333 4.57 26.73 5.87
CA ASN A 333 5.15 26.02 4.71
C ASN A 333 5.52 24.59 5.09
N ARG A 334 6.12 24.39 6.27
CA ARG A 334 6.51 23.06 6.74
C ARG A 334 5.31 22.16 7.06
N LEU A 335 4.25 22.70 7.64
CA LEU A 335 3.02 21.95 7.90
C LEU A 335 2.31 21.55 6.61
N GLU A 336 2.26 22.43 5.61
CA GLU A 336 1.68 22.12 4.30
C GLU A 336 2.45 20.98 3.60
N GLU A 337 3.79 20.96 3.69
CA GLU A 337 4.60 19.83 3.24
C GLU A 337 4.29 18.53 4.01
N LEU A 338 4.19 18.61 5.35
CA LEU A 338 3.90 17.47 6.21
C LEU A 338 2.53 16.87 5.89
N ILE A 339 1.50 17.70 5.71
CA ILE A 339 0.13 17.26 5.37
C ILE A 339 0.10 16.49 4.04
N ILE A 340 0.93 16.88 3.07
CA ILE A 340 1.01 16.19 1.77
C ILE A 340 1.79 14.87 1.87
N LYS A 341 2.91 14.86 2.61
CA LYS A 341 3.83 13.71 2.67
C LYS A 341 3.44 12.67 3.73
N HIS A 342 2.64 13.06 4.72
CA HIS A 342 2.12 12.19 5.75
C HIS A 342 0.80 11.55 5.30
N SER A 343 0.63 10.25 5.54
CA SER A 343 -0.58 9.53 5.12
C SER A 343 -1.04 8.56 6.20
N GLY A 344 -2.31 8.68 6.61
CA GLY A 344 -3.04 7.60 7.27
C GLY A 344 -3.34 7.76 8.76
N ASN A 345 -2.76 8.75 9.46
CA ASN A 345 -3.06 8.97 10.88
C ASN A 345 -4.00 10.18 11.08
N GLU A 346 -5.29 9.88 11.30
CA GLU A 346 -6.32 10.91 11.49
C GLU A 346 -6.03 11.82 12.69
N ASP A 347 -5.51 11.27 13.79
CA ASP A 347 -5.18 12.05 14.99
C ASP A 347 -4.05 13.05 14.71
N LEU A 348 -3.00 12.63 14.00
CA LEU A 348 -1.91 13.54 13.61
C LEU A 348 -2.39 14.60 12.62
N ASN A 349 -3.30 14.27 11.71
CA ASN A 349 -3.88 15.25 10.78
C ASN A 349 -4.62 16.36 11.53
N ILE A 350 -5.44 16.01 12.54
CA ILE A 350 -6.13 17.02 13.37
C ILE A 350 -5.10 17.91 14.09
N VAL A 351 -3.99 17.34 14.57
CA VAL A 351 -2.90 18.14 15.18
C VAL A 351 -2.23 19.08 14.17
N MET A 352 -2.01 18.63 12.93
CA MET A 352 -1.46 19.49 11.88
C MET A 352 -2.40 20.64 11.54
N ASP A 353 -3.70 20.37 11.39
CA ASP A 353 -4.72 21.39 11.13
C ASP A 353 -4.80 22.42 12.26
N TYR A 354 -4.78 21.97 13.52
CA TYR A 354 -4.71 22.86 14.68
C TYR A 354 -3.48 23.77 14.60
N ASN A 355 -2.29 23.21 14.39
CA ASN A 355 -1.05 23.97 14.33
C ASN A 355 -1.02 24.94 13.15
N LEU A 356 -1.64 24.59 12.01
CA LEU A 356 -1.75 25.47 10.86
C LEU A 356 -2.60 26.70 11.18
N LEU A 357 -3.73 26.51 11.87
CA LEU A 357 -4.58 27.61 12.34
C LEU A 357 -3.85 28.52 13.33
N VAL A 358 -3.10 27.94 14.27
CA VAL A 358 -2.30 28.69 15.24
C VAL A 358 -1.16 29.47 14.55
N ALA A 359 -0.47 28.86 13.59
CA ALA A 359 0.58 29.54 12.84
C ALA A 359 0.01 30.70 12.02
N ARG A 360 -1.12 30.51 11.32
CA ARG A 360 -1.82 31.59 10.59
C ARG A 360 -2.29 32.70 11.52
N PHE A 361 -2.74 32.36 12.73
CA PHE A 361 -3.05 33.37 13.75
C PHE A 361 -1.83 34.23 14.08
N TYR A 362 -0.67 33.62 14.36
CA TYR A 362 0.54 34.36 14.68
C TYR A 362 1.06 35.17 13.49
N GLU A 363 0.98 34.64 12.27
CA GLU A 363 1.29 35.37 11.03
C GLU A 363 0.44 36.64 10.91
N GLY A 364 -0.88 36.51 11.02
CA GLY A 364 -1.80 37.63 10.98
C GLY A 364 -1.52 38.63 12.10
N ALA A 365 -1.35 38.16 13.33
CA ALA A 365 -1.11 39.01 14.49
C ALA A 365 0.21 39.79 14.42
N LEU A 366 1.29 39.17 13.91
CA LEU A 366 2.59 39.84 13.73
C LEU A 366 2.56 40.84 12.57
N SER A 367 1.69 40.62 11.57
CA SER A 367 1.54 41.52 10.42
C SER A 367 0.77 42.82 10.72
N LEU A 368 0.08 42.92 11.86
CA LEU A 368 -0.78 44.07 12.20
C LEU A 368 -0.02 45.40 12.35
N GLY A 369 1.30 45.37 12.54
CA GLY A 369 2.12 46.57 12.67
C GLY A 369 1.74 47.43 13.88
N SER A 370 1.59 48.74 13.67
CA SER A 370 1.16 49.67 14.72
C SER A 370 -0.35 49.55 14.97
N LEU A 371 -0.73 49.31 16.22
CA LEU A 371 -2.13 49.28 16.64
C LEU A 371 -2.70 50.67 16.95
N THR A 372 -1.84 51.70 17.00
CA THR A 372 -2.25 53.09 17.22
C THR A 372 -2.65 53.71 15.87
N LEU A 373 -3.93 53.96 15.70
CA LEU A 373 -4.54 54.65 14.55
C LEU A 373 -5.05 56.05 14.96
N ASN A 374 -5.26 56.93 13.99
CA ASN A 374 -5.50 58.36 14.22
C ASN A 374 -6.97 58.69 14.45
N THR A 375 -7.88 57.91 13.85
CA THR A 375 -9.32 58.19 13.94
C THR A 375 -10.12 56.94 14.32
N PRO A 376 -11.27 57.08 14.99
CA PRO A 376 -12.11 55.93 15.32
C PRO A 376 -12.62 55.19 14.06
N ASP A 377 -12.90 55.88 12.97
CA ASP A 377 -13.34 55.21 11.74
C ASP A 377 -12.25 54.32 11.14
N GLU A 378 -10.97 54.71 11.27
CA GLU A 378 -9.84 53.85 10.88
C GLU A 378 -9.83 52.54 11.66
N TYR A 379 -10.11 52.56 12.97
CA TYR A 379 -10.24 51.32 13.76
C TYR A 379 -11.40 50.45 13.29
N LEU A 380 -12.55 51.05 12.96
CA LEU A 380 -13.68 50.27 12.44
C LEU A 380 -13.39 49.68 11.06
N GLU A 381 -12.70 50.40 10.19
CA GLU A 381 -12.27 49.89 8.88
C GLU A 381 -11.23 48.77 9.05
N CYS A 382 -10.22 48.97 9.89
CA CYS A 382 -9.22 47.95 10.22
C CYS A 382 -9.85 46.70 10.83
N TYR A 383 -10.82 46.84 11.73
CA TYR A 383 -11.48 45.67 12.30
C TYR A 383 -12.27 44.89 11.24
N ARG A 384 -13.04 45.60 10.41
CA ARG A 384 -13.85 44.99 9.34
C ARG A 384 -13.04 44.26 8.28
N ASN A 385 -11.83 44.75 7.97
CA ASN A 385 -11.02 44.20 6.87
C ASN A 385 -9.86 43.32 7.34
N VAL A 386 -9.37 43.50 8.57
CA VAL A 386 -8.11 42.88 9.04
C VAL A 386 -8.26 42.22 10.41
N TYR A 387 -8.62 42.97 11.47
CA TYR A 387 -8.54 42.42 12.83
C TYR A 387 -9.55 41.29 13.09
N TYR A 388 -10.67 41.24 12.37
CA TYR A 388 -11.62 40.13 12.51
C TYR A 388 -11.00 38.76 12.20
N LEU A 389 -9.99 38.70 11.32
CA LEU A 389 -9.31 37.46 10.97
C LEU A 389 -8.58 36.86 12.18
N THR A 390 -8.03 37.70 13.05
CA THR A 390 -7.41 37.28 14.31
C THR A 390 -8.43 36.59 15.22
N ASP A 391 -9.63 37.16 15.34
CA ASP A 391 -10.74 36.57 16.09
C ASP A 391 -11.20 35.24 15.47
N GLN A 392 -11.28 35.19 14.14
CA GLN A 392 -11.69 34.00 13.38
C GLN A 392 -10.70 32.86 13.58
N LEU A 393 -9.41 33.11 13.33
CA LEU A 393 -8.34 32.12 13.44
C LEU A 393 -8.21 31.60 14.86
N TYR A 394 -8.30 32.48 15.87
CA TYR A 394 -8.35 32.06 17.26
C TYR A 394 -9.54 31.13 17.52
N ARG A 395 -10.77 31.52 17.17
CA ARG A 395 -11.96 30.68 17.35
C ARG A 395 -11.81 29.32 16.67
N LEU A 396 -11.40 29.30 15.40
CA LEU A 396 -11.21 28.06 14.64
C LEU A 396 -10.14 27.16 15.27
N SER A 397 -9.05 27.75 15.77
CA SER A 397 -8.01 26.99 16.49
C SER A 397 -8.56 26.34 17.77
N ILE A 398 -9.41 27.05 18.53
CA ILE A 398 -10.04 26.51 19.73
C ILE A 398 -11.02 25.40 19.39
N GLU A 399 -11.82 25.57 18.34
CA GLU A 399 -12.72 24.52 17.86
C GLU A 399 -11.95 23.26 17.45
N ASN A 400 -10.84 23.43 16.74
CA ASN A 400 -9.99 22.32 16.31
C ASN A 400 -9.28 21.65 17.49
N TYR A 401 -8.79 22.42 18.47
CA TYR A 401 -8.18 21.89 19.70
C TYR A 401 -9.09 20.89 20.43
N TYR A 402 -10.40 21.15 20.50
CA TYR A 402 -11.35 20.25 21.16
C TYR A 402 -11.62 18.95 20.39
N LYS A 403 -11.17 18.83 19.14
CA LYS A 403 -11.21 17.58 18.35
C LYS A 403 -9.99 16.68 18.62
N ILE A 404 -8.95 17.20 19.27
CA ILE A 404 -7.71 16.46 19.54
C ILE A 404 -7.91 15.48 20.71
N SER A 405 -7.57 14.22 20.49
CA SER A 405 -7.62 13.20 21.53
C SER A 405 -6.59 13.45 22.65
N PRO A 406 -6.98 13.39 23.94
CA PRO A 406 -6.05 13.45 25.07
C PRO A 406 -5.02 12.30 25.12
N SER A 407 -5.24 11.22 24.39
CA SER A 407 -4.31 10.07 24.34
C SER A 407 -3.12 10.27 23.41
N ILE A 408 -3.11 11.34 22.60
CA ILE A 408 -2.05 11.54 21.61
C ILE A 408 -0.72 11.93 22.29
N VAL A 409 0.40 11.42 21.77
CA VAL A 409 1.76 11.63 22.30
C VAL A 409 2.17 13.12 22.37
N LEU A 410 1.52 13.97 21.57
CA LEU A 410 1.78 15.41 21.51
C LEU A 410 0.89 16.24 22.46
N TYR A 411 -0.03 15.63 23.21
CA TYR A 411 -1.06 16.36 23.95
C TYR A 411 -0.51 17.41 24.91
N GLU A 412 0.53 17.09 25.69
CA GLU A 412 1.13 18.06 26.62
C GLU A 412 1.73 19.28 25.90
N THR A 413 2.41 19.07 24.77
CA THR A 413 2.96 20.18 23.96
C THR A 413 1.83 21.03 23.39
N ILE A 414 0.76 20.40 22.88
CA ILE A 414 -0.42 21.09 22.34
C ILE A 414 -1.09 21.96 23.42
N GLN A 415 -1.20 21.47 24.66
CA GLN A 415 -1.73 22.25 25.78
C GLN A 415 -0.89 23.50 26.08
N LYS A 416 0.44 23.40 26.01
CA LYS A 416 1.34 24.55 26.17
C LYS A 416 1.15 25.58 25.05
N VAL A 417 1.03 25.11 23.80
CA VAL A 417 0.73 25.98 22.65
C VAL A 417 -0.60 26.69 22.82
N LYS A 418 -1.66 25.96 23.20
CA LYS A 418 -3.00 26.53 23.45
C LYS A 418 -2.97 27.58 24.55
N TYR A 419 -2.28 27.31 25.66
CA TYR A 419 -2.14 28.27 26.75
C TYR A 419 -1.40 29.54 26.32
N ALA A 420 -0.30 29.39 25.56
CA ALA A 420 0.44 30.53 25.02
C ALA A 420 -0.41 31.36 24.05
N LEU A 421 -1.20 30.69 23.19
CA LEU A 421 -2.13 31.32 22.26
C LEU A 421 -3.20 32.13 23.00
N ASP A 422 -3.85 31.55 24.01
CA ASP A 422 -4.87 32.24 24.82
C ASP A 422 -4.33 33.53 25.45
N ILE A 423 -3.14 33.45 26.04
CA ILE A 423 -2.49 34.61 26.66
C ILE A 423 -2.18 35.67 25.61
N TYR A 424 -1.65 35.26 24.47
CA TYR A 424 -1.28 36.18 23.41
C TYR A 424 -2.52 36.89 22.86
N TYR A 425 -3.56 36.12 22.53
CA TYR A 425 -4.84 36.64 22.06
C TYR A 425 -5.46 37.62 23.07
N ALA A 426 -5.55 37.25 24.35
CA ALA A 426 -6.08 38.13 25.38
C ALA A 426 -5.30 39.44 25.50
N LYS A 427 -3.96 39.39 25.43
CA LYS A 427 -3.10 40.59 25.44
C LYS A 427 -3.32 41.46 24.22
N LEU A 428 -3.42 40.85 23.03
CA LEU A 428 -3.64 41.55 21.78
C LEU A 428 -4.99 42.27 21.78
N CYS A 429 -6.07 41.57 22.14
CA CYS A 429 -7.41 42.16 22.23
C CYS A 429 -7.46 43.29 23.25
N ASN A 430 -6.84 43.12 24.42
CA ASN A 430 -6.76 44.18 25.42
C ASN A 430 -6.01 45.41 24.88
N ARG A 431 -4.90 45.20 24.16
CA ARG A 431 -4.14 46.31 23.56
C ARG A 431 -4.96 47.06 22.51
N ILE A 432 -5.59 46.35 21.57
CA ILE A 432 -6.48 46.94 20.56
C ILE A 432 -7.59 47.74 21.24
N ASN A 433 -8.21 47.19 22.29
CA ASN A 433 -9.29 47.86 23.02
C ASN A 433 -8.81 49.14 23.74
N LEU A 434 -7.62 49.13 24.34
CA LEU A 434 -7.06 50.32 24.99
C LEU A 434 -6.79 51.44 23.97
N GLU A 435 -6.18 51.10 22.83
CA GLU A 435 -5.90 52.06 21.75
C GLU A 435 -7.20 52.63 21.15
N TRP A 436 -8.21 51.79 20.94
CA TRP A 436 -9.55 52.21 20.53
C TRP A 436 -10.18 53.19 21.52
N ILE A 437 -10.24 52.83 22.80
CA ILE A 437 -10.84 53.67 23.85
C ILE A 437 -10.10 55.01 23.96
N HIS A 438 -8.77 55.00 23.83
CA HIS A 438 -7.96 56.21 23.83
C HIS A 438 -8.32 57.12 22.66
N CYS A 439 -8.28 56.59 21.44
CA CYS A 439 -8.60 57.32 20.22
C CYS A 439 -10.02 57.93 20.25
N VAL A 440 -11.02 57.15 20.69
CA VAL A 440 -12.41 57.63 20.82
C VAL A 440 -12.50 58.77 21.83
N LYS A 441 -11.81 58.67 22.98
CA LYS A 441 -11.82 59.74 23.99
C LYS A 441 -11.17 61.02 23.47
N GLU A 442 -10.03 60.92 22.81
CA GLU A 442 -9.32 62.07 22.25
C GLU A 442 -10.09 62.73 21.10
N SER A 443 -10.83 61.93 20.32
CA SER A 443 -11.62 62.41 19.18
C SER A 443 -12.96 63.07 19.58
N GLY A 444 -13.22 63.24 20.88
CA GLY A 444 -14.46 63.87 21.38
C GLY A 444 -15.58 62.89 21.74
N GLY A 445 -15.25 61.62 21.96
CA GLY A 445 -16.19 60.57 22.38
C GLY A 445 -16.87 59.87 21.21
N LEU A 446 -17.94 59.11 21.51
CA LEU A 446 -18.61 58.27 20.51
C LEU A 446 -19.17 59.06 19.32
N SER A 447 -19.44 60.36 19.43
CA SER A 447 -19.90 61.19 18.30
C SER A 447 -18.94 61.23 17.12
N SER A 448 -17.66 60.93 17.35
CA SER A 448 -16.61 60.87 16.32
C SER A 448 -16.55 59.54 15.55
N VAL A 449 -17.42 58.58 15.89
CA VAL A 449 -17.53 57.28 15.22
C VAL A 449 -18.69 57.32 14.23
N HIS A 450 -18.40 57.26 12.93
CA HIS A 450 -19.37 57.51 11.85
C HIS A 450 -20.02 56.25 11.27
N ALA A 451 -20.01 55.14 12.01
CA ALA A 451 -20.72 53.92 11.62
C ALA A 451 -22.23 53.98 11.90
N LEU A 452 -22.99 53.14 11.19
CA LEU A 452 -24.41 52.96 11.40
C LEU A 452 -24.66 52.50 12.84
N ARG A 453 -25.36 53.34 13.62
CA ARG A 453 -25.80 52.97 14.98
C ARG A 453 -26.91 51.93 14.90
N GLN A 454 -26.86 50.97 15.81
CA GLN A 454 -27.87 49.92 15.91
C GLN A 454 -29.29 50.49 16.08
N GLU A 455 -29.46 51.56 16.87
CA GLU A 455 -30.74 52.25 17.05
C GLU A 455 -31.31 52.86 15.75
N ASN A 456 -30.44 53.16 14.78
CA ASN A 456 -30.82 53.72 13.47
C ASN A 456 -30.95 52.63 12.38
N PHE A 457 -30.69 51.36 12.70
CA PHE A 457 -30.69 50.28 11.71
C PHE A 457 -32.05 50.13 11.02
N TYR A 458 -33.15 50.11 11.78
CA TYR A 458 -34.48 49.93 11.18
C TYR A 458 -34.83 51.07 10.23
N GLU A 459 -34.68 52.32 10.67
CA GLU A 459 -35.02 53.50 9.88
C GLU A 459 -34.17 53.60 8.61
N ASN A 460 -32.87 53.29 8.70
CA ASN A 460 -31.94 53.46 7.58
C ASN A 460 -31.90 52.26 6.62
N GLN A 461 -32.05 51.03 7.12
CA GLN A 461 -31.82 49.81 6.33
C GLN A 461 -33.11 49.02 6.05
N ILE A 462 -34.14 49.08 6.91
CA ILE A 462 -35.33 48.22 6.77
C ILE A 462 -36.53 49.00 6.23
N LYS A 463 -36.87 50.14 6.85
CA LYS A 463 -38.03 50.96 6.47
C LYS A 463 -38.07 51.35 4.98
N PRO A 464 -36.95 51.62 4.29
CA PRO A 464 -36.98 51.94 2.86
C PRO A 464 -37.31 50.74 1.96
N ILE A 465 -37.18 49.50 2.45
CA ILE A 465 -37.37 48.29 1.65
C ILE A 465 -38.86 47.94 1.51
N GLN A 466 -39.36 47.91 0.27
CA GLN A 466 -40.77 47.62 -0.04
C GLN A 466 -41.09 46.13 -0.19
N LYS A 467 -40.13 45.24 0.09
CA LYS A 467 -40.28 43.78 -0.02
C LYS A 467 -40.32 43.16 1.37
N LYS A 468 -40.81 41.92 1.47
CA LYS A 468 -40.67 41.12 2.69
C LYS A 468 -39.17 40.82 2.90
N VAL A 469 -38.62 41.33 3.99
CA VAL A 469 -37.23 41.10 4.42
C VAL A 469 -37.25 40.32 5.73
N VAL A 470 -36.38 39.32 5.82
CA VAL A 470 -36.07 38.64 7.09
C VAL A 470 -34.75 39.21 7.58
N VAL A 471 -34.74 39.73 8.81
CA VAL A 471 -33.52 40.22 9.47
C VAL A 471 -33.15 39.21 10.55
N ILE A 472 -31.91 38.71 10.50
CA ILE A 472 -31.35 37.90 11.56
C ILE A 472 -30.45 38.81 12.38
N ILE A 473 -30.91 39.17 13.59
CA ILE A 473 -30.09 39.85 14.58
C ILE A 473 -29.66 38.79 15.58
N SER A 474 -28.35 38.62 15.74
CA SER A 474 -27.82 37.73 16.75
C SER A 474 -26.80 38.49 17.57
N ASP A 475 -27.17 38.73 18.82
CA ASP A 475 -26.32 39.33 19.85
C ASP A 475 -25.10 38.43 20.17
N ALA A 476 -25.14 37.17 19.74
CA ALA A 476 -24.07 36.18 19.89
C ALA A 476 -23.22 35.98 18.61
N LEU A 477 -23.64 36.51 17.46
CA LEU A 477 -22.86 36.43 16.22
C LEU A 477 -21.81 37.54 16.26
N ARG A 478 -20.62 37.17 16.74
CA ARG A 478 -19.43 38.00 16.60
C ARG A 478 -19.19 38.30 15.11
N TYR A 479 -18.60 39.45 14.81
CA TYR A 479 -18.47 39.96 13.44
C TYR A 479 -17.75 38.97 12.50
N GLU A 480 -16.72 38.28 12.98
CA GLU A 480 -15.96 37.30 12.20
C GLU A 480 -16.79 36.09 11.79
N VAL A 481 -17.77 35.70 12.61
CA VAL A 481 -18.69 34.61 12.29
C VAL A 481 -19.69 35.06 11.22
N ALA A 482 -20.14 36.32 11.29
CA ALA A 482 -21.00 36.89 10.26
C ALA A 482 -20.27 37.02 8.91
N GLN A 483 -18.98 37.40 8.91
CA GLN A 483 -18.15 37.43 7.69
C GLN A 483 -18.04 36.04 7.05
N GLU A 484 -17.76 35.01 7.86
CA GLU A 484 -17.65 33.63 7.36
C GLU A 484 -18.96 33.10 6.71
N LEU A 485 -20.12 33.61 7.12
CA LEU A 485 -21.41 33.23 6.51
C LEU A 485 -21.65 33.87 5.13
N ILE A 486 -20.96 34.97 4.81
CA ILE A 486 -21.18 35.72 3.56
C ILE A 486 -20.41 35.10 2.38
N GLY A 487 -19.38 34.29 2.66
CA GLY A 487 -18.52 33.63 1.67
C GLY A 487 -17.19 34.32 1.54
#